data_AF-A0A931YK10-F1
#
_entry.id   AF-A0A931YK10-F1
#
_cell.length_a   1.000
_cell.length_b   1.000
_cell.length_c   1.000
_cell.angle_alpha   90.00
_cell.angle_beta   90.00
_cell.angle_gamma   90.00
#
_symmetry.space_group_name_H-M   'P 1'
#
loop_
_entity.id
_entity.type
_entity.pdbx_description
1 polymer ?
#
loop_
_entity_poly.entity_id
_entity_poly.type
_entity_poly.pdbx_seq_one_letter_code
_entity_poly.pdbx_strand_id
1 'polypeptide(L)' 'MNKTRVVAVERAFRHPRYERVIKRTARFKAHDERNEAHVGDRVLIVETRPLSKDKRWRIKEILQRGS' A
#
# COMPACT_ATOMS: atom_id res chain seq x y z
N MET A 1 -10.57 1.72 14.12
CA MET A 1 -9.66 1.93 12.96
C MET A 1 -10.49 2.22 11.70
N ASN A 2 -11.36 3.24 11.78
CA ASN A 2 -12.29 3.56 10.69
C ASN A 2 -11.56 4.27 9.56
N LYS A 3 -11.98 4.03 8.31
CA LYS A 3 -11.48 4.73 7.12
C LYS A 3 -9.98 4.59 6.87
N THR A 4 -9.38 3.50 7.35
CA THR A 4 -7.93 3.27 7.28
C THR A 4 -7.67 1.80 6.98
N ARG A 5 -6.92 1.52 5.91
CA ARG A 5 -6.50 0.17 5.51
C ARG A 5 -4.99 0.04 5.56
N VAL A 6 -4.51 -1.15 5.88
CA VAL A 6 -3.08 -1.49 5.83
C VAL A 6 -2.81 -2.15 4.49
N VAL A 7 -1.96 -1.54 3.68
CA VAL A 7 -1.59 -2.02 2.35
C VAL A 7 -0.15 -2.55 2.41
N ALA A 8 0.08 -3.74 1.86
CA ALA A 8 1.41 -4.30 1.70
C ALA A 8 1.90 -4.02 0.27
N VAL A 9 3.04 -3.34 0.15
CA VAL A 9 3.71 -3.07 -1.12
C VAL A 9 4.94 -3.95 -1.21
N GLU A 10 4.96 -4.84 -2.19
CA GLU A 10 6.14 -5.64 -2.54
C GLU A 10 6.97 -4.90 -3.59
N ARG A 11 8.27 -4.75 -3.33
CA ARG A 11 9.24 -4.29 -4.33
C ARG A 11 10.34 -5.32 -4.50
N ALA A 12 10.73 -5.56 -5.75
CA ALA A 12 11.90 -6.35 -6.09
C ALA A 12 13.07 -5.40 -6.38
N PHE A 13 14.22 -5.64 -5.76
CA PHE A 13 15.45 -4.91 -6.05
C PHE A 13 16.62 -5.89 -6.13
N ARG A 14 17.65 -5.55 -6.91
CA ARG A 14 18.89 -6.34 -6.94
C ARG A 14 19.77 -5.95 -5.77
N HIS A 15 20.33 -6.94 -5.07
CA HIS A 15 21.31 -6.66 -4.04
C HIS A 15 22.53 -5.96 -4.66
N PRO A 16 23.00 -4.81 -4.14
CA PRO A 16 24.03 -4.01 -4.81
C PRO A 16 25.35 -4.76 -5.00
N ARG A 17 25.70 -5.67 -4.09
CA ARG A 17 26.95 -6.47 -4.16
C ARG A 17 26.80 -7.83 -4.86
N TYR A 18 25.63 -8.44 -4.77
CA TYR A 18 25.44 -9.86 -5.13
C TYR A 18 24.53 -10.04 -6.34
N GLU A 19 23.91 -8.96 -6.82
CA GLU A 19 22.98 -8.88 -7.96
C GLU A 19 21.75 -9.81 -7.89
N ARG A 20 21.64 -10.61 -6.83
CA ARG A 20 20.48 -11.44 -6.52
C ARG A 20 19.25 -10.56 -6.36
N VAL A 21 18.17 -10.94 -7.05
CA VAL A 21 16.86 -10.29 -6.92
C VAL A 21 16.26 -10.63 -5.56
N ILE A 22 16.06 -9.61 -4.72
CA ILE A 22 15.47 -9.73 -3.39
C ILE A 22 14.13 -9.01 -3.40
N LYS A 23 13.11 -9.68 -2.86
CA LYS A 23 11.79 -9.11 -2.63
C LYS A 23 11.73 -8.53 -1.22
N ARG A 24 11.25 -7.29 -1.10
CA ARG A 24 11.02 -6.64 0.20
C ARG A 24 9.61 -6.07 0.26
N THR A 25 8.91 -6.44 1.32
CA THR A 25 7.53 -6.00 1.56
C THR A 25 7.53 -4.92 2.63
N ALA A 26 6.88 -3.79 2.34
CA ALA A 26 6.63 -2.71 3.29
C ALA A 26 5.13 -2.54 3.51
N ARG A 27 4.73 -2.18 4.74
CA ARG A 27 3.32 -1.97 5.10
C ARG A 27 3.06 -0.48 5.27
N PHE A 28 1.99 0.02 4.67
CA PHE A 28 1.58 1.42 4.71
C PHE A 28 0.14 1.55 5.20
N LYS A 29 -0.15 2.59 5.99
CA LYS A 29 -1.51 2.93 6.42
C LYS A 29 -2.10 3.91 5.42
N ALA A 30 -3.06 3.44 4.62
CA ALA A 30 -3.75 4.22 3.60
C ALA A 30 -5.12 4.70 4.08
N HIS A 31 -5.49 5.91 3.71
CA HIS A 31 -6.83 6.45 3.90
C HIS A 31 -7.78 5.93 2.84
N ASP A 32 -8.91 5.40 3.31
CA ASP A 32 -10.06 5.07 2.48
C ASP A 32 -11.30 5.73 3.12
N GLU A 33 -11.92 6.70 2.47
CA GLU A 33 -13.04 7.45 3.07
C GLU A 33 -14.35 6.66 3.07
N ARG A 34 -14.53 5.74 2.11
CA ARG A 34 -15.76 4.99 1.87
C ARG A 34 -15.65 3.51 2.23
N ASN A 35 -14.46 3.05 2.64
CA ASN A 35 -14.14 1.65 2.94
C ASN A 35 -14.42 0.70 1.76
N GLU A 36 -14.26 1.20 0.54
CA GLU A 36 -14.55 0.45 -0.69
C GLU A 36 -13.53 -0.68 -0.93
N ALA A 37 -12.30 -0.53 -0.41
CA ALA A 37 -11.25 -1.53 -0.55
C ALA A 37 -11.41 -2.68 0.46
N HIS A 38 -11.38 -3.90 -0.07
CA HIS A 38 -11.46 -5.16 0.67
C HIS A 38 -10.10 -5.85 0.73
N VAL A 39 -10.00 -6.88 1.57
CA VAL A 39 -8.78 -7.69 1.67
C VAL A 39 -8.65 -8.52 0.39
N GLY A 40 -7.48 -8.45 -0.24
CA GLY A 40 -7.21 -9.14 -1.52
C GLY A 40 -7.25 -8.22 -2.74
N ASP A 41 -7.80 -7.01 -2.60
CA ASP A 41 -7.82 -6.04 -3.68
C ASP A 41 -6.42 -5.49 -3.98
N ARG A 42 -6.12 -5.30 -5.26
CA ARG A 42 -4.95 -4.52 -5.70
C ARG A 42 -5.37 -3.06 -5.82
N VAL A 43 -4.73 -2.23 -5.02
CA VAL A 43 -5.04 -0.80 -4.93
C VAL A 43 -3.84 0.06 -5.32
N LEU A 44 -4.11 1.17 -6.00
CA LEU A 44 -3.14 2.23 -6.24
C LEU A 44 -3.22 3.23 -5.08
N ILE A 45 -2.10 3.41 -4.37
CA ILE A 45 -1.98 4.41 -3.30
C ILE A 45 -1.16 5.61 -3.76
N VAL A 46 -1.53 6.80 -3.28
CA VAL A 46 -0.83 8.06 -3.53
C VAL A 46 -0.44 8.72 -2.22
N GLU A 47 0.68 9.44 -2.24
CA GLU A 47 1.10 10.26 -1.11
C GLU A 47 0.14 11.44 -0.91
N THR A 48 -0.05 11.85 0.34
CA THR A 48 -0.88 12.99 0.73
C THR A 48 -0.29 13.68 1.95
N ARG A 49 -0.88 14.82 2.34
CA ARG A 49 -0.54 15.46 3.61
C ARG A 49 -0.72 14.45 4.76
N PRO A 50 0.11 14.50 5.81
CA PRO A 50 -0.07 13.63 6.96
C PRO A 50 -1.47 13.82 7.57
N LEU A 51 -2.25 12.74 7.57
CA LEU A 51 -3.59 12.67 8.18
C LEU A 51 -3.52 12.20 9.63
N SER A 52 -2.42 11.56 10.01
CA SER A 52 -2.08 11.11 11.35
C SER A 52 -0.56 10.85 11.41
N LYS A 53 -0.03 10.39 12.55
CA LYS A 53 1.39 10.10 12.76
C LYS A 53 1.99 9.21 11.66
N ASP A 54 1.27 8.13 11.33
CA ASP A 54 1.73 7.10 10.37
C ASP A 54 0.95 7.10 9.05
N LYS A 55 -0.08 7.96 8.91
CA LYS A 55 -1.04 7.91 7.81
C LYS A 55 -0.75 9.02 6.81
N ARG A 56 0.03 8.68 5.78
CA ARG A 56 0.50 9.59 4.71
C ARG A 56 0.08 9.17 3.31
N TRP A 57 -0.75 8.14 3.22
CA TRP A 57 -1.17 7.53 1.96
C TRP A 57 -2.69 7.59 1.84
N ARG A 58 -3.20 7.72 0.62
CA ARG A 58 -4.63 7.62 0.28
C ARG A 58 -4.80 6.61 -0.84
N ILE A 59 -5.89 5.83 -0.81
CA ILE A 59 -6.28 4.98 -1.93
C ILE A 59 -6.86 5.85 -3.05
N LYS A 60 -6.24 5.83 -4.22
CA LYS A 60 -6.72 6.56 -5.41
C LYS A 60 -7.67 5.72 -6.24
N GLU A 61 -7.31 4.46 -6.48
CA GLU A 61 -8.02 3.58 -7.40
C GLU A 61 -7.88 2.11 -6.98
N ILE A 62 -8.91 1.31 -7.24
CA ILE A 62 -8.88 -0.16 -7.10
C ILE A 62 -8.65 -0.75 -8.48
N LEU A 63 -7.45 -1.30 -8.70
CA LEU A 63 -7.02 -1.83 -10.00
C LEU A 63 -7.60 -3.22 -10.28
N GLN A 64 -7.72 -4.05 -9.23
CA GLN A 64 -8.24 -5.40 -9.35
C GLN A 64 -8.96 -5.76 -8.06
N ARG A 65 -10.21 -6.20 -8.17
CA ARG A 65 -10.94 -6.76 -7.03
C ARG A 65 -10.51 -8.20 -6.82
N GLY A 66 -10.25 -8.56 -5.58
CA GLY A 66 -10.00 -9.95 -5.20
C GLY A 66 -11.25 -10.77 -5.44
N SER A 67 -11.12 -11.86 -6.21
CA SER A 67 -12.12 -12.92 -6.35
C SER A 67 -12.26 -13.74 -5.08
#